data_AF-A0A836X137-F1
#
_entry.id   AF-A0A836X137-F1
#
_cell.length_a   1.000
_cell.length_b   1.000
_cell.length_c   1.000
_cell.angle_alpha   90.00
_cell.angle_beta   90.00
_cell.angle_gamma   90.00
#
_symmetry.space_group_name_H-M   'P 1'
#
loop_
_entity.id
_entity.type
_entity.pdbx_description
1 polymer ?
#
loop_
_entity_poly.entity_id
_entity_poly.type
_entity_poly.pdbx_seq_one_letter_code
_entity_poly.pdbx_strand_id
1 'polypeptide(L)'
;KLILRIVVGDYSDYGLPQPNHKIWERHPTLSSEVLHYIKHGNITPRPGITRFLGRHVEFTDGSRAEYDMVVAATGFHVSYPFLPDGMVEVIGAVPQVYGDCLLPDYRHLYLIGWSQPRYGFGPLVTPFCDLLAKMVKLQNDLDYPLGYVLQKSGQKVPDTHLVDPGKALRMLKKAPKRLWLLKLAAKRIKQAPINNIPMELPKGGIHSNEPLKVY
;
A
#
# COMPACT_ATOMS: atom_id res chain seq x y z
N LYS A 1 1.41 11.25 -22.16
CA LYS A 1 0.49 12.42 -22.12
C LYS A 1 -0.25 12.60 -23.45
N LEU A 2 0.44 12.74 -24.58
CA LEU A 2 -0.22 12.94 -25.90
C LEU A 2 -1.17 11.80 -26.30
N ILE A 3 -0.75 10.53 -26.18
CA ILE A 3 -1.61 9.37 -26.49
C ILE A 3 -2.87 9.35 -25.63
N LEU A 4 -2.76 9.62 -24.32
CA LEU A 4 -3.93 9.68 -23.44
C LEU A 4 -4.91 10.77 -23.87
N ARG A 5 -4.41 11.97 -24.23
CA ARG A 5 -5.23 13.07 -24.72
C ARG A 5 -5.91 12.74 -26.06
N ILE A 6 -5.24 12.00 -26.94
CA ILE A 6 -5.81 11.55 -28.22
C ILE A 6 -6.91 10.50 -28.00
N VAL A 7 -6.68 9.54 -27.10
CA VAL A 7 -7.59 8.41 -26.87
C VAL A 7 -8.79 8.79 -26.00
N VAL A 8 -8.56 9.58 -24.95
CA VAL A 8 -9.57 9.91 -23.93
C VAL A 8 -10.19 11.30 -24.16
N GLY A 9 -9.44 12.23 -24.77
CA GLY A 9 -9.81 13.64 -24.86
C GLY A 9 -9.33 14.46 -23.66
N ASP A 10 -9.86 15.67 -23.52
CA ASP A 10 -9.61 16.52 -22.37
C ASP A 10 -10.61 16.19 -21.24
N TYR A 11 -10.15 16.12 -19.99
CA TYR A 11 -11.04 15.85 -18.84
C TYR A 11 -12.06 16.97 -18.62
N SER A 12 -11.72 18.21 -19.01
CA SER A 12 -12.66 19.33 -18.94
C SER A 12 -13.88 19.15 -19.83
N ASP A 13 -13.75 18.41 -20.94
CA ASP A 13 -14.86 18.12 -21.85
C ASP A 13 -15.91 17.20 -21.21
N TYR A 14 -15.54 16.51 -20.12
CA TYR A 14 -16.40 15.67 -19.30
C TYR A 14 -16.85 16.38 -18.00
N GLY A 15 -16.53 17.66 -17.81
CA GLY A 15 -16.79 18.37 -16.55
C GLY A 15 -15.93 17.88 -15.37
N LEU A 16 -14.86 17.14 -15.64
CA LEU A 16 -13.93 16.65 -14.62
C LEU A 16 -12.79 17.66 -14.42
N PRO A 17 -12.31 17.85 -13.17
CA PRO A 17 -11.16 18.71 -12.92
C PRO A 17 -9.90 18.11 -13.56
N GLN A 18 -8.97 18.98 -13.95
CA GLN A 18 -7.66 18.54 -14.42
C GLN A 18 -6.90 17.81 -13.32
N PRO A 19 -6.31 16.63 -13.59
CA PRO A 19 -5.47 15.94 -12.62
C PRO A 19 -4.30 16.83 -12.17
N ASN A 20 -4.18 17.02 -10.85
CA ASN A 20 -3.10 17.80 -10.22
C ASN A 20 -1.81 16.99 -9.96
N HIS A 21 -1.68 15.82 -10.57
CA HIS A 21 -0.59 14.87 -10.34
C HIS A 21 -0.12 14.23 -11.66
N LYS A 22 1.07 13.63 -11.67
CA LYS A 22 1.59 12.93 -12.84
C LYS A 22 0.91 11.56 -12.98
N ILE A 23 0.88 11.05 -14.21
CA ILE A 23 0.16 9.82 -14.60
C ILE A 23 0.54 8.54 -13.82
N TRP A 24 1.68 8.54 -13.11
CA TRP A 24 2.18 7.40 -12.33
C TRP A 24 2.25 7.65 -10.82
N GLU A 25 1.85 8.84 -10.36
CA GLU A 25 1.81 9.20 -8.94
C GLU A 25 0.58 8.63 -8.23
N ARG A 26 -0.45 8.22 -8.98
CA ARG A 26 -1.66 7.55 -8.47
C ARG A 26 -2.04 6.39 -9.39
N HIS A 27 -2.87 5.47 -8.87
CA HIS A 27 -3.51 4.47 -9.72
C HIS A 27 -4.46 5.16 -10.70
N PRO A 28 -4.32 4.93 -12.02
CA PRO A 28 -5.31 5.42 -12.95
C PRO A 28 -6.62 4.67 -12.75
N THR A 29 -7.75 5.39 -12.81
CA THR A 29 -9.06 4.75 -12.90
C THR A 29 -9.17 4.07 -14.26
N LEU A 30 -9.26 2.75 -14.25
CA LEU A 30 -9.46 1.95 -15.46
C LEU A 30 -10.95 1.67 -15.64
N SER A 31 -11.67 2.60 -16.29
CA SER A 31 -13.06 2.41 -16.66
C SER A 31 -13.38 3.17 -17.95
N SER A 32 -13.84 2.46 -18.98
CA SER A 32 -14.45 3.06 -20.18
C SER A 32 -15.85 3.59 -19.91
N GLU A 33 -16.59 2.92 -19.04
CA GLU A 33 -18.01 3.16 -18.81
C GLU A 33 -18.28 4.49 -18.12
N VAL A 34 -17.42 4.93 -17.19
CA VAL A 34 -17.62 6.20 -16.48
C VAL A 34 -17.69 7.37 -17.45
N LEU A 35 -16.74 7.45 -18.37
CA LEU A 35 -16.70 8.54 -19.37
C LEU A 35 -17.85 8.43 -20.37
N HIS A 36 -18.24 7.21 -20.73
CA HIS A 36 -19.41 6.94 -21.56
C HIS A 36 -20.69 7.48 -20.90
N TYR A 37 -20.97 7.09 -19.65
CA TYR A 37 -22.17 7.53 -18.93
C TYR A 37 -22.17 9.03 -18.60
N ILE A 38 -21.00 9.66 -18.43
CA ILE A 38 -20.93 11.12 -18.31
C ILE A 38 -21.38 11.79 -19.63
N LYS A 39 -20.89 11.31 -20.78
CA LYS A 39 -21.27 11.85 -22.10
C LYS A 39 -22.75 11.70 -22.42
N HIS A 40 -23.39 10.64 -21.91
CA HIS A 40 -24.83 10.41 -22.08
C HIS A 40 -25.71 11.09 -21.01
N GLY A 41 -25.12 11.79 -20.04
CA GLY A 41 -25.85 12.50 -19.00
C GLY A 41 -26.37 11.62 -17.85
N ASN A 42 -26.03 10.32 -17.84
CA ASN A 42 -26.37 9.40 -16.75
C ASN A 42 -25.55 9.66 -15.48
N ILE A 43 -24.34 10.22 -15.62
CA ILE A 43 -23.48 10.62 -14.51
C ILE A 43 -23.19 12.12 -14.65
N THR A 44 -23.45 12.88 -13.59
CA THR A 44 -23.07 14.30 -13.50
C THR A 44 -21.96 14.46 -12.47
N PRO A 45 -20.71 14.77 -12.88
CA PRO A 45 -19.65 15.10 -11.94
C PRO A 45 -20.01 16.33 -11.09
N ARG A 46 -19.63 16.27 -9.81
CA ARG A 46 -19.78 17.37 -8.86
C ARG A 46 -18.42 17.64 -8.19
N PRO A 47 -18.15 18.89 -7.75
CA PRO A 47 -16.94 19.18 -7.00
C PRO A 47 -17.03 18.59 -5.58
N GLY A 48 -16.02 18.86 -4.75
CA GLY A 48 -15.96 18.33 -3.39
C GLY A 48 -17.22 18.67 -2.57
N ILE A 49 -17.53 17.83 -1.58
CA ILE A 49 -18.63 18.07 -0.65
C ILE A 49 -18.13 18.93 0.52
N THR A 50 -18.86 19.98 0.85
CA THR A 50 -18.61 20.84 2.02
C THR A 50 -19.34 20.32 3.25
N ARG A 51 -20.64 19.99 3.13
CA ARG A 51 -21.44 19.43 4.23
C ARG A 51 -22.75 18.81 3.75
N PHE A 52 -23.35 18.03 4.63
CA PHE A 52 -24.70 17.47 4.50
C PHE A 52 -25.68 18.26 5.38
N LEU A 53 -26.86 18.59 4.84
CA LEU A 53 -27.95 19.29 5.50
C LEU A 53 -29.25 18.50 5.29
N GLY A 54 -29.46 17.48 6.10
CA GLY A 54 -30.53 16.50 5.85
C GLY A 54 -30.32 15.78 4.52
N ARG A 55 -31.28 15.91 3.60
CA ARG A 55 -31.20 15.36 2.23
C ARG A 55 -30.38 16.22 1.26
N HIS A 56 -30.02 17.44 1.66
CA HIS A 56 -29.26 18.35 0.81
C HIS A 56 -27.76 18.16 0.99
N VAL A 57 -27.04 18.13 -0.12
CA VAL A 57 -25.58 18.17 -0.17
C VAL A 57 -25.15 19.54 -0.66
N GLU A 58 -24.27 20.21 0.08
CA GLU A 58 -23.64 21.46 -0.33
C GLU A 58 -22.22 21.16 -0.83
N PHE A 59 -21.90 21.66 -2.02
CA PHE A 59 -20.61 21.45 -2.68
C PHE A 59 -19.66 22.64 -2.50
N THR A 60 -18.38 22.46 -2.81
CA THR A 60 -17.34 23.49 -2.62
C THR A 60 -17.49 24.70 -3.53
N ASP A 61 -18.30 24.61 -4.60
CA ASP A 61 -18.64 25.73 -5.47
C ASP A 61 -19.89 26.52 -5.00
N GLY A 62 -20.47 26.15 -3.86
CA GLY A 62 -21.68 26.74 -3.30
C GLY A 62 -22.99 26.17 -3.88
N SER A 63 -22.92 25.29 -4.88
CA SER A 63 -24.11 24.62 -5.42
C SER A 63 -24.69 23.62 -4.40
N ARG A 64 -25.98 23.34 -4.52
CA ARG A 64 -26.72 22.41 -3.64
C ARG A 64 -27.65 21.52 -4.46
N ALA A 65 -27.79 20.27 -4.05
CA ALA A 65 -28.75 19.33 -4.62
C ALA A 65 -29.23 18.31 -3.58
N GLU A 66 -30.39 17.71 -3.81
CA GLU A 66 -30.92 16.63 -2.99
C GLU A 66 -30.48 15.25 -3.49
N TYR A 67 -30.24 14.32 -2.56
CA TYR A 67 -29.89 12.94 -2.85
C TYR A 67 -30.61 11.97 -1.92
N ASP A 68 -31.09 10.85 -2.46
CA ASP A 68 -31.72 9.77 -1.68
C ASP A 68 -30.68 8.82 -1.03
N MET A 69 -29.48 8.76 -1.60
CA MET A 69 -28.42 7.84 -1.16
C MET A 69 -27.04 8.46 -1.35
N VAL A 70 -26.15 8.20 -0.40
CA VAL A 70 -24.73 8.53 -0.47
C VAL A 70 -23.93 7.24 -0.33
N VAL A 71 -23.03 6.98 -1.28
CA VAL A 71 -22.10 5.86 -1.23
C VAL A 71 -20.68 6.40 -1.06
N ALA A 72 -20.07 6.13 0.08
CA ALA A 72 -18.70 6.54 0.37
C ALA A 72 -17.70 5.57 -0.29
N ALA A 73 -17.18 5.95 -1.46
CA ALA A 73 -16.10 5.24 -2.15
C ALA A 73 -14.73 5.89 -1.88
N THR A 74 -14.45 6.25 -0.62
CA THR A 74 -13.26 7.03 -0.17
C THR A 74 -12.00 6.19 0.05
N GLY A 75 -12.08 4.87 -0.16
CA GLY A 75 -10.96 3.94 0.00
C GLY A 75 -10.92 3.31 1.39
N PHE A 76 -9.72 2.87 1.81
CA PHE A 76 -9.51 2.15 3.06
C PHE A 76 -8.25 2.64 3.79
N HIS A 77 -8.25 2.53 5.12
CA HIS A 77 -7.07 2.67 5.95
C HIS A 77 -6.38 1.32 6.19
N VAL A 78 -5.06 1.34 6.33
CA VAL A 78 -4.26 0.15 6.67
C VAL A 78 -4.09 0.11 8.19
N SER A 79 -4.49 -1.01 8.81
CA SER A 79 -4.30 -1.26 10.25
C SER A 79 -4.02 -2.74 10.52
N TYR A 80 -3.35 -3.02 11.63
CA TYR A 80 -3.01 -4.37 12.09
C TYR A 80 -3.53 -4.58 13.53
N PRO A 81 -4.85 -4.60 13.76
CA PRO A 81 -5.46 -4.62 15.10
C PRO A 81 -5.18 -5.91 15.89
N PHE A 82 -4.59 -6.91 15.23
CA PHE A 82 -4.15 -8.15 15.84
C PHE A 82 -2.74 -8.09 16.41
N LEU A 83 -2.00 -7.01 16.15
CA LEU A 83 -0.68 -6.75 16.70
C LEU A 83 -0.78 -5.68 17.80
N PRO A 84 0.13 -5.68 18.78
CA PRO A 84 0.21 -4.60 19.77
C PRO A 84 0.30 -3.22 19.11
N ASP A 85 -0.36 -2.23 19.73
CA ASP A 85 -0.35 -0.86 19.26
C ASP A 85 1.09 -0.31 19.14
N GLY A 86 1.34 0.44 18.06
CA GLY A 86 2.66 1.00 17.78
C GLY A 86 3.71 -0.01 17.27
N MET A 87 3.38 -1.31 17.18
CA MET A 87 4.31 -2.31 16.66
C MET A 87 4.62 -2.11 15.17
N VAL A 88 3.61 -1.73 14.38
CA VAL A 88 3.77 -1.42 12.96
C VAL A 88 3.47 0.06 12.77
N GLU A 89 4.51 0.84 12.52
CA GLU A 89 4.34 2.23 12.10
C GLU A 89 3.76 2.26 10.68
N VAL A 90 2.63 2.94 10.51
CA VAL A 90 1.97 3.13 9.21
C VAL A 90 1.86 4.63 8.93
N ILE A 91 2.50 5.08 7.85
CA ILE A 91 2.42 6.48 7.39
C ILE A 91 1.51 6.53 6.17
N GLY A 92 0.31 7.10 6.34
CA GLY A 92 -0.74 7.09 5.32
C GLY A 92 -1.25 5.67 5.06
N ALA A 93 -0.84 5.07 3.94
CA ALA A 93 -1.14 3.67 3.58
C ALA A 93 0.14 2.81 3.48
N VAL A 94 1.26 3.30 4.04
CA VAL A 94 2.59 2.70 3.86
C VAL A 94 3.14 2.23 5.22
N PRO A 95 3.12 0.91 5.51
CA PRO A 95 3.82 0.37 6.66
C PRO A 95 5.34 0.54 6.50
N GLN A 96 6.01 0.93 7.59
CA GLN A 96 7.44 1.21 7.62
C GLN A 96 8.23 -0.10 7.78
N VAL A 97 8.43 -0.80 6.65
CA VAL A 97 9.05 -2.13 6.60
C VAL A 97 10.33 -2.16 5.79
N TYR A 98 11.22 -3.10 6.11
CA TYR A 98 12.41 -3.42 5.32
C TYR A 98 12.15 -4.66 4.45
N GLY A 99 12.83 -4.74 3.31
CA GLY A 99 12.66 -5.88 2.39
C GLY A 99 11.22 -6.11 1.91
N ASP A 100 10.39 -5.07 1.92
CA ASP A 100 8.96 -5.09 1.60
C ASP A 100 8.07 -5.88 2.58
N CYS A 101 8.61 -6.46 3.66
CA CYS A 101 7.81 -7.29 4.57
C CYS A 101 8.34 -7.45 6.00
N LEU A 102 9.50 -6.89 6.37
CA LEU A 102 10.18 -7.17 7.63
C LEU A 102 10.16 -5.96 8.57
N LEU A 103 9.85 -6.17 9.84
CA LEU A 103 10.10 -5.18 10.88
C LEU A 103 11.55 -5.27 11.38
N PRO A 104 12.17 -4.15 11.79
CA PRO A 104 13.53 -4.17 12.32
C PRO A 104 13.63 -4.83 13.70
N ASP A 105 12.55 -4.83 14.49
CA ASP A 105 12.62 -5.26 15.90
C ASP A 105 12.10 -6.68 16.14
N TYR A 106 11.62 -7.38 15.11
CA TYR A 106 10.95 -8.67 15.28
C TYR A 106 11.45 -9.72 14.30
N ARG A 107 11.81 -10.89 14.83
CA ARG A 107 12.13 -12.09 14.03
C ARG A 107 10.85 -12.84 13.68
N HIS A 108 10.85 -13.49 12.53
CA HIS A 108 9.79 -14.41 12.09
C HIS A 108 8.39 -13.79 11.89
N LEU A 109 8.29 -12.47 11.88
CA LEU A 109 7.09 -11.74 11.49
C LEU A 109 7.26 -11.13 10.10
N TYR A 110 6.32 -11.41 9.21
CA TYR A 110 6.37 -10.95 7.81
C TYR A 110 5.04 -10.31 7.43
N LEU A 111 5.05 -9.02 7.12
CA LEU A 111 3.89 -8.24 6.67
C LEU A 111 3.78 -8.33 5.15
N ILE A 112 2.77 -9.02 4.64
CA ILE A 112 2.62 -9.32 3.21
C ILE A 112 1.29 -8.77 2.71
N GLY A 113 1.27 -8.26 1.48
CA GLY A 113 0.04 -7.83 0.79
C GLY A 113 -0.34 -6.37 1.00
N TRP A 114 0.51 -5.56 1.63
CA TRP A 114 0.25 -4.13 1.82
C TRP A 114 0.56 -3.29 0.57
N SER A 115 1.44 -3.75 -0.31
CA SER A 115 1.86 -3.02 -1.51
C SER A 115 0.82 -3.14 -2.64
N GLN A 116 0.87 -2.25 -3.63
CA GLN A 116 -0.10 -2.18 -4.73
C GLN A 116 0.63 -2.08 -6.09
N PRO A 117 0.88 -3.22 -6.75
CA PRO A 117 1.49 -3.25 -8.07
C PRO A 117 0.51 -2.81 -9.15
N ARG A 118 0.94 -1.88 -10.01
CA ARG A 118 0.08 -1.24 -11.02
C ARG A 118 -0.54 -2.17 -12.09
N TYR A 119 -0.03 -3.38 -12.25
CA TYR A 119 -0.51 -4.37 -13.25
C TYR A 119 -1.12 -5.62 -12.57
N GLY A 120 -1.39 -5.53 -11.26
CA GLY A 120 -1.84 -6.66 -10.47
C GLY A 120 -0.70 -7.51 -9.92
N PHE A 121 -1.04 -8.36 -8.96
CA PHE A 121 -0.07 -9.11 -8.15
C PHE A 121 0.44 -10.38 -8.81
N GLY A 122 -0.33 -11.02 -9.69
CA GLY A 122 -0.10 -12.39 -10.17
C GLY A 122 1.36 -12.71 -10.54
N PRO A 123 2.01 -11.94 -11.44
CA PRO A 123 3.40 -12.19 -11.83
C PRO A 123 4.44 -12.01 -10.71
N LEU A 124 4.10 -11.27 -9.65
CA LEU A 124 4.98 -11.00 -8.51
C LEU A 124 4.85 -12.03 -7.39
N VAL A 125 3.68 -12.69 -7.26
CA VAL A 125 3.41 -13.61 -6.14
C VAL A 125 4.43 -14.74 -6.09
N THR A 126 4.57 -15.53 -7.16
CA THR A 126 5.48 -16.68 -7.18
C THR A 126 6.94 -16.30 -6.86
N PRO A 127 7.57 -15.32 -7.55
CA PRO A 127 8.95 -14.96 -7.24
C PRO A 127 9.10 -14.31 -5.86
N PHE A 128 8.09 -13.60 -5.35
CA PHE A 128 8.10 -13.07 -3.99
C PHE A 128 8.03 -14.20 -2.96
N CYS A 129 7.16 -15.18 -3.13
CA CYS A 129 7.04 -16.33 -2.23
C CYS A 129 8.34 -17.18 -2.18
N ASP A 130 9.02 -17.37 -3.32
CA ASP A 130 10.33 -18.04 -3.35
C ASP A 130 11.39 -17.24 -2.56
N LEU A 131 11.42 -15.91 -2.74
CA LEU A 131 12.31 -15.05 -1.96
C LEU A 131 11.97 -15.10 -0.47
N LEU A 132 10.68 -15.04 -0.11
CA LEU A 132 10.19 -15.12 1.26
C LEU A 132 10.62 -16.42 1.94
N ALA A 133 10.45 -17.57 1.28
CA ALA A 133 10.90 -18.86 1.83
C ALA A 133 12.41 -18.86 2.11
N LYS A 134 13.22 -18.24 1.25
CA LYS A 134 14.67 -18.09 1.46
C LYS A 134 14.98 -17.11 2.60
N MET A 135 14.23 -16.03 2.74
CA MET A 135 14.35 -15.08 3.85
C MET A 135 13.98 -15.74 5.19
N VAL A 136 12.95 -16.58 5.23
CA VAL A 136 12.56 -17.36 6.41
C VAL A 136 13.67 -18.31 6.83
N LYS A 137 14.24 -19.08 5.89
CA LYS A 137 15.40 -19.93 6.17
C LYS A 137 16.60 -19.13 6.67
N LEU A 138 16.89 -17.99 6.03
CA LEU A 138 17.98 -17.11 6.46
C LEU A 138 17.75 -16.56 7.87
N GLN A 139 16.52 -16.20 8.23
CA GLN A 139 16.19 -15.68 9.56
C GLN A 139 16.49 -16.68 10.69
N ASN A 140 16.43 -17.99 10.41
CA ASN A 140 16.79 -19.04 11.38
C ASN A 140 18.31 -19.05 11.67
N ASP A 141 19.13 -18.69 10.67
CA ASP A 141 20.59 -18.64 10.78
C ASP A 141 21.12 -17.34 11.42
N LEU A 142 20.25 -16.38 11.71
CA LEU A 142 20.62 -15.05 12.19
C LEU A 142 20.20 -14.86 13.65
N ASP A 143 21.11 -14.30 14.45
CA ASP A 143 20.82 -13.93 15.84
C ASP A 143 19.91 -12.70 15.94
N TYR A 144 19.85 -11.88 14.89
CA TYR A 144 19.11 -10.62 14.83
C TYR A 144 17.95 -10.67 13.80
N PRO A 145 16.91 -9.83 13.94
CA PRO A 145 15.90 -9.65 12.91
C PRO A 145 16.51 -9.29 11.55
N LEU A 146 16.06 -9.95 10.49
CA LEU A 146 16.52 -9.69 9.14
C LEU A 146 16.20 -8.25 8.73
N GLY A 147 15.08 -7.68 9.19
CA GLY A 147 14.75 -6.27 9.02
C GLY A 147 15.82 -5.34 9.60
N TYR A 148 16.37 -5.67 10.78
CA TYR A 148 17.46 -4.91 11.40
C TYR A 148 18.74 -4.97 10.56
N VAL A 149 19.09 -6.16 10.05
CA VAL A 149 20.26 -6.34 9.19
C VAL A 149 20.12 -5.50 7.93
N LEU A 150 18.93 -5.46 7.33
CA LEU A 150 18.64 -4.63 6.17
C LEU A 150 18.74 -3.14 6.49
N GLN A 151 18.17 -2.70 7.61
CA GLN A 151 18.30 -1.32 8.11
C GLN A 151 19.76 -0.90 8.26
N LYS A 152 20.58 -1.71 8.96
CA LYS A 152 22.02 -1.43 9.17
C LYS A 152 22.84 -1.51 7.89
N SER A 153 22.35 -2.25 6.90
CA SER A 153 22.93 -2.28 5.55
C SER A 153 22.56 -1.06 4.69
N GLY A 154 21.84 -0.09 5.26
CA GLY A 154 21.45 1.16 4.59
C GLY A 154 20.19 1.04 3.73
N GLN A 155 19.43 -0.05 3.84
CA GLN A 155 18.13 -0.11 3.19
C GLN A 155 17.20 0.94 3.81
N LYS A 156 16.41 1.60 2.96
CA LYS A 156 15.37 2.54 3.40
C LYS A 156 14.01 1.84 3.44
N VAL A 157 13.16 2.33 4.33
CA VAL A 157 11.73 2.03 4.35
C VAL A 157 11.05 2.59 3.09
N PRO A 158 9.93 2.00 2.66
CA PRO A 158 9.17 2.49 1.51
C PRO A 158 8.54 3.85 1.78
N ASP A 159 8.47 4.67 0.74
CA ASP A 159 7.80 5.97 0.70
C ASP A 159 6.43 5.91 -0.01
N THR A 160 6.15 4.82 -0.72
CA THR A 160 4.92 4.62 -1.47
C THR A 160 4.46 3.16 -1.43
N HIS A 161 3.14 2.97 -1.45
CA HIS A 161 2.51 1.66 -1.65
C HIS A 161 2.47 1.27 -3.14
N LEU A 162 2.71 2.22 -4.05
CA LEU A 162 2.66 1.96 -5.49
C LEU A 162 3.92 1.28 -6.00
N VAL A 163 3.77 0.06 -6.51
CA VAL A 163 4.90 -0.73 -6.99
C VAL A 163 4.95 -0.72 -8.52
N ASP A 164 6.15 -0.43 -9.05
CA ASP A 164 6.47 -0.66 -10.46
C ASP A 164 6.72 -2.16 -10.71
N PRO A 165 5.88 -2.87 -11.48
CA PRO A 165 5.99 -4.31 -11.65
C PRO A 165 7.31 -4.75 -12.29
N GLY A 166 7.80 -3.98 -13.28
CA GLY A 166 9.04 -4.29 -13.99
C GLY A 166 10.28 -4.12 -13.12
N LYS A 167 10.31 -3.07 -12.28
CA LYS A 167 11.36 -2.85 -11.28
C LYS A 167 11.30 -3.92 -10.19
N ALA A 168 10.10 -4.23 -9.69
CA ALA A 168 9.90 -5.27 -8.67
C ALA A 168 10.37 -6.64 -9.15
N LEU A 169 9.98 -7.08 -10.36
CA LEU A 169 10.46 -8.33 -10.95
C LEU A 169 11.99 -8.38 -11.07
N ARG A 170 12.62 -7.28 -11.51
CA ARG A 170 14.09 -7.20 -11.59
C ARG A 170 14.75 -7.28 -10.22
N MET A 171 14.15 -6.68 -9.20
CA MET A 171 14.62 -6.78 -7.81
C MET A 171 14.47 -8.20 -7.28
N LEU A 172 13.30 -8.82 -7.43
CA LEU A 172 13.02 -10.20 -7.01
C LEU A 172 13.96 -11.21 -7.67
N LYS A 173 14.28 -11.06 -8.95
CA LYS A 173 15.27 -11.92 -9.65
C LYS A 173 16.69 -11.80 -9.09
N LYS A 174 17.06 -10.63 -8.56
CA LYS A 174 18.42 -10.37 -8.03
C LYS A 174 18.54 -10.63 -6.53
N ALA A 175 17.45 -10.52 -5.78
CA ALA A 175 17.44 -10.59 -4.32
C ALA A 175 18.00 -11.91 -3.75
N PRO A 176 17.68 -13.10 -4.29
CA PRO A 176 18.25 -14.36 -3.80
C PRO A 176 19.78 -14.38 -3.80
N LYS A 177 20.40 -13.81 -4.85
CA LYS A 177 21.87 -13.73 -4.98
C LYS A 177 22.52 -12.78 -3.98
N ARG A 178 21.74 -11.93 -3.31
CA ARG A 178 22.22 -10.96 -2.31
C ARG A 178 22.04 -11.43 -0.88
N LEU A 179 21.28 -12.50 -0.64
CA LEU A 179 21.02 -13.02 0.72
C LEU A 179 22.30 -13.43 1.45
N TRP A 180 23.29 -13.99 0.75
CA TRP A 180 24.58 -14.35 1.37
C TRP A 180 25.36 -13.12 1.86
N LEU A 181 25.26 -11.98 1.16
CA LEU A 181 25.87 -10.72 1.61
C LEU A 181 25.25 -10.24 2.91
N LEU A 182 23.94 -10.44 3.09
CA LEU A 182 23.25 -10.10 4.34
C LEU A 182 23.75 -10.97 5.50
N LYS A 183 24.02 -12.26 5.25
CA LYS A 183 24.63 -13.15 6.25
C LYS A 183 26.01 -12.64 6.69
N LEU A 184 26.81 -12.12 5.76
CA LEU A 184 28.10 -11.50 6.10
C LEU A 184 27.94 -10.17 6.82
N ALA A 185 26.99 -9.33 6.40
CA ALA A 185 26.69 -8.06 7.05
C ALA A 185 26.25 -8.28 8.51
N ALA A 186 25.41 -9.28 8.76
CA ALA A 186 24.95 -9.64 10.09
C ALA A 186 26.09 -9.96 11.06
N LYS A 187 27.15 -10.65 10.61
CA LYS A 187 28.34 -10.94 11.43
C LYS A 187 29.11 -9.70 11.88
N ARG A 188 28.92 -8.55 11.21
CA ARG A 188 29.60 -7.28 11.54
C ARG A 188 28.79 -6.42 12.51
N ILE A 189 27.55 -6.80 12.82
CA ILE A 189 26.68 -6.06 13.73
C ILE A 189 27.10 -6.36 15.17
N LYS A 190 27.50 -5.31 15.90
CA LYS A 190 27.99 -5.40 17.29
C LYS A 190 26.95 -5.05 18.36
N GLN A 191 25.85 -4.40 17.98
CA GLN A 191 24.78 -3.97 18.89
C GLN A 191 23.43 -4.53 18.43
N ALA A 192 22.80 -5.28 19.33
CA ALA A 192 21.47 -5.85 19.14
C ALA A 192 20.37 -4.78 19.19
N PRO A 193 19.26 -4.94 18.48
CA PRO A 193 18.05 -4.15 18.72
C PRO A 193 17.45 -4.48 20.10
N ILE A 194 16.65 -3.54 20.62
CA ILE A 194 16.07 -3.59 21.98
C ILE A 194 15.18 -4.83 22.17
N ASN A 195 14.51 -5.27 21.12
CA ASN A 195 13.69 -6.48 21.12
C ASN A 195 14.33 -7.54 20.23
N ASN A 196 14.73 -8.66 20.83
CA ASN A 196 15.20 -9.84 20.10
C ASN A 196 14.38 -11.10 20.48
N ILE A 197 13.21 -10.87 21.07
CA ILE A 197 12.33 -11.92 21.59
C ILE A 197 11.39 -12.37 20.46
N PRO A 198 11.22 -13.68 20.22
CA PRO A 198 10.14 -14.19 19.39
C PRO A 198 8.80 -13.65 19.89
N MET A 199 7.95 -13.15 18.99
CA MET A 199 6.61 -12.70 19.38
C MET A 199 5.83 -13.89 19.96
N GLU A 200 5.37 -13.77 21.20
CA GLU A 200 4.30 -14.63 21.69
C GLU A 200 2.99 -14.18 21.01
N LEU A 201 2.41 -15.05 20.18
CA LEU A 201 1.11 -14.78 19.58
C LEU A 201 0.07 -14.61 20.70
N PRO A 202 -0.88 -13.67 20.58
CA PRO A 202 -1.97 -13.56 21.54
C PRO A 202 -2.65 -14.93 21.70
N LYS A 203 -2.73 -15.43 22.94
CA LYS A 203 -3.46 -16.66 23.24
C LYS A 203 -4.96 -16.37 23.21
N GLY A 204 -5.51 -16.35 22.01
CA GLY A 204 -6.93 -16.11 21.74
C GLY A 204 -7.15 -15.77 20.27
N GLY A 205 -8.14 -16.40 19.64
CA GLY A 205 -8.59 -16.01 18.31
C GLY A 205 -9.00 -14.54 18.33
N ILE A 206 -8.55 -13.77 17.34
CA ILE A 206 -8.82 -12.34 17.30
C ILE A 206 -10.18 -12.16 16.63
N HIS A 207 -11.20 -12.06 17.47
CA HIS A 207 -12.54 -11.70 17.07
C HIS A 207 -12.62 -10.18 17.00
N SER A 208 -12.45 -9.61 15.81
CA SER A 208 -12.89 -8.23 15.57
C SER A 208 -14.42 -8.22 15.53
N ASN A 209 -15.06 -7.95 16.66
CA ASN A 209 -16.50 -7.66 16.72
C ASN A 209 -16.81 -6.23 16.23
N GLU A 210 -15.79 -5.41 15.99
CA GLU A 210 -15.98 -4.10 15.37
C GLU A 210 -16.03 -4.26 13.84
N PRO A 211 -17.09 -3.76 13.18
CA PRO A 211 -17.07 -3.64 11.73
C PRO A 211 -15.89 -2.74 11.32
N LEU A 212 -15.27 -3.06 10.17
CA LEU A 212 -14.29 -2.19 9.51
C LEU A 212 -14.81 -0.75 9.50
N LYS A 213 -14.24 0.11 10.34
CA LYS A 213 -14.57 1.54 10.36
C LYS A 213 -14.02 2.15 9.08
N VAL A 214 -14.90 2.36 8.10
CA VAL A 214 -14.65 3.24 6.96
C VAL A 214 -14.83 4.65 7.49
N TYR A 215 -13.72 5.37 7.69
CA TYR A 215 -13.74 6.79 8.03
C TYR A 215 -13.88 7.63 6.75
#